data_AF-A0A764WV17-F1
#
_entry.id   AF-A0A764WV17-F1
#
_cell.length_a   1.000
_cell.length_b   1.000
_cell.length_c   1.000
_cell.angle_alpha   90.00
_cell.angle_beta   90.00
_cell.angle_gamma   90.00
#
_symmetry.space_group_name_H-M   'P 1'
#
loop_
_entity.id
_entity.type
_entity.pdbx_description
1 polymer ?
#
loop_
_entity_poly.entity_id
_entity_poly.type
_entity_poly.pdbx_seq_one_letter_code
_entity_poly.pdbx_strand_id
1 'polypeptide(L)' 'PALEEVSGLERLIDTMTPLGYDYQRDSEMATWGMAEITYRITYTN' A
#
# COMPACT_ATOMS: atom_id res chain seq x y z
N PRO A 1 -5.21 -9.21 -8.33
CA PRO A 1 -5.54 -8.20 -7.31
C PRO A 1 -5.58 -6.79 -7.89
N ALA A 2 -6.38 -5.86 -7.36
CA ALA A 2 -6.51 -4.50 -7.92
C ALA A 2 -5.19 -3.70 -7.97
N LEU A 3 -4.20 -4.09 -7.16
CA LEU A 3 -2.86 -3.48 -7.14
C LEU A 3 -1.86 -4.13 -8.11
N GLU A 4 -2.23 -5.20 -8.81
CA GLU A 4 -1.36 -5.81 -9.83
C GLU A 4 -1.29 -4.96 -11.11
N GLU A 5 -2.38 -4.26 -11.44
CA GLU A 5 -2.46 -3.40 -12.62
C GLU A 5 -3.32 -2.18 -12.31
N VAL A 6 -2.67 -1.06 -12.01
CA VAL A 6 -3.33 0.22 -11.72
C VAL A 6 -3.08 1.16 -12.89
N SER A 7 -4.05 1.24 -13.80
CA SER A 7 -3.93 2.06 -15.00
C SER A 7 -3.55 3.50 -14.68
N GLY A 8 -2.48 3.99 -15.31
CA GLY A 8 -1.95 5.34 -15.15
C GLY A 8 -0.92 5.50 -14.03
N LEU A 9 -0.85 4.56 -13.08
CA LEU A 9 0.24 4.54 -12.11
C LEU A 9 1.54 4.11 -12.78
N GLU A 10 1.49 3.21 -13.76
CA GLU A 10 2.68 2.72 -14.48
C GLU A 10 3.48 3.83 -15.19
N ARG A 11 2.84 4.98 -15.46
CA ARG A 11 3.49 6.13 -16.10
C ARG A 11 4.19 7.07 -15.13
N LEU A 12 4.01 6.87 -13.82
CA LEU A 12 4.49 7.79 -12.78
C LEU A 12 5.61 7.19 -11.92
N ILE A 13 5.81 5.87 -11.96
CA ILE A 13 6.72 5.15 -11.08
C ILE A 13 7.56 4.14 -11.87
N ASP A 14 8.79 3.90 -11.41
CA ASP A 14 9.70 2.94 -12.05
C ASP A 14 9.46 1.52 -11.54
N THR A 15 9.33 1.36 -10.21
CA THR A 15 9.09 0.06 -9.59
C THR A 15 8.13 0.17 -8.42
N MET A 16 7.38 -0.91 -8.18
CA MET A 16 6.50 -1.10 -7.02
C MET A 16 6.75 -2.50 -6.46
N THR A 17 7.26 -2.60 -5.23
CA THR A 17 7.60 -3.86 -4.57
C THR A 17 6.78 -4.02 -3.29
N PRO A 18 6.10 -5.15 -3.06
CA PRO A 18 5.36 -5.38 -1.82
C PRO A 18 6.33 -5.40 -0.63
N LEU A 19 5.97 -4.71 0.45
CA LEU A 19 6.76 -4.65 1.69
C LEU A 19 6.12 -5.43 2.82
N GLY A 20 4.79 -5.42 2.92
CA GLY A 20 4.13 -6.07 4.04
C GLY A 20 2.62 -5.92 4.03
N TYR A 21 2.03 -6.65 4.98
CA TYR A 21 0.62 -6.66 5.25
C TYR A 21 0.44 -6.75 6.77
N ASP A 22 -0.22 -5.77 7.37
CA ASP A 22 -0.37 -5.67 8.83
C ASP A 22 -1.82 -5.41 9.24
N TYR A 23 -2.22 -5.97 10.37
CA TYR A 23 -3.53 -5.73 10.96
C TYR A 23 -3.37 -4.76 12.12
N GLN A 24 -4.00 -3.61 12.00
CA GLN A 24 -3.99 -2.58 13.04
C GLN A 24 -5.39 -2.38 13.60
N ARG A 25 -5.44 -1.97 14.86
CA ARG A 25 -6.67 -1.57 15.54
C ARG A 25 -6.39 -0.37 16.42
N ASP A 26 -7.41 0.45 16.62
CA ASP A 26 -7.34 1.51 17.61
C ASP A 26 -6.96 0.95 18.98
N SER A 27 -5.91 1.52 19.59
CA SER A 27 -5.41 1.09 20.90
C SER A 27 -6.17 1.71 22.06
N GLU A 28 -6.90 2.81 21.82
CA GLU A 28 -7.53 3.58 22.89
C GLU A 28 -8.93 3.08 23.23
N MET A 29 -9.84 3.10 22.24
CA MET A 29 -11.24 2.69 22.42
C MET A 29 -11.64 1.49 21.56
N ALA A 30 -10.70 0.92 20.78
CA ALA A 30 -10.91 -0.23 19.90
C ALA A 30 -12.12 -0.07 18.97
N THR A 31 -12.38 1.15 18.51
CA THR A 31 -13.58 1.50 17.72
C THR A 31 -13.42 1.21 16.23
N TRP A 32 -12.19 1.03 15.75
CA TRP A 32 -11.89 0.69 14.37
C TRP A 32 -10.70 -0.26 14.29
N GLY A 33 -10.63 -0.96 13.16
CA GLY A 33 -9.48 -1.76 12.75
C GLY A 33 -9.31 -1.68 11.24
N MET A 34 -8.09 -1.88 10.78
CA MET A 34 -7.75 -1.86 9.37
C MET A 34 -6.73 -2.94 9.03
N ALA A 35 -6.75 -3.34 7.76
CA ALA A 35 -5.65 -4.06 7.15
C ALA A 35 -4.83 -3.06 6.34
N GLU A 36 -3.56 -2.89 6.71
CA GLU A 36 -2.61 -2.08 5.97
C GLU A 36 -1.87 -2.95 4.95
N ILE A 37 -1.75 -2.47 3.72
CA ILE A 37 -0.91 -3.09 2.68
C ILE A 37 0.13 -2.06 2.27
N THR A 38 1.40 -2.38 2.46
CA THR A 38 2.51 -1.46 2.23
C THR A 38 3.34 -1.87 1.02
N TYR A 39 3.68 -0.91 0.17
CA TYR A 39 4.56 -1.09 -0.99
C TYR A 39 5.69 -0.08 -0.97
N ARG A 40 6.86 -0.49 -1.47
CA ARG A 40 7.97 0.41 -1.80
C ARG A 40 7.83 0.84 -3.24
N ILE A 41 7.89 2.15 -3.47
CA ILE A 41 7.86 2.72 -4.80
C ILE A 41 9.18 3.44 -5.07
N THR A 42 9.74 3.26 -6.26
CA THR A 42 10.85 4.09 -6.77
C THR A 42 10.36 4.90 -7.98
N TYR A 43 10.86 6.12 -8.13
CA TYR A 43 10.55 6.99 -9.25
C TYR A 43 11.74 7.91 -9.55
N THR A 44 11.91 8.25 -10.82
CA THR A 44 12.93 9.18 -11.31
C THR A 44 12.22 10.41 -11.88
N ASN A 45 12.75 11.61 -11.62
CA ASN A 45 12.19 12.89 -12.10
C ASN A 45 12.63 13.16 -13.54
#